data_AF-A0A973MYU3-F1
#
_entry.id   AF-A0A973MYU3-F1
#
_cell.length_a   1.000
_cell.length_b   1.000
_cell.length_c   1.000
_cell.angle_alpha   90.00
_cell.angle_beta   90.00
_cell.angle_gamma   90.00
#
_symmetry.space_group_name_H-M   'P 1'
#
loop_
_entity.id
_entity.type
_entity.pdbx_description
1 polymer ?
#
loop_
_entity_poly.entity_id
_entity_poly.type
_entity_poly.pdbx_seq_one_letter_code
_entity_poly.pdbx_strand_id
1 'polypeptide(L)' 'MIEFFFDCSSPWTYLAFHNIQPLAKELGAEILWRPILVGGIFN' A
#
# COMPACT_ATOMS: atom_id res chain seq x y z
N MET A 1 4.13 -12.80 -2.65
CA MET A 1 3.23 -12.10 -1.72
C MET A 1 3.77 -10.70 -1.51
N ILE A 2 2.93 -9.67 -1.63
CA ILE A 2 3.30 -8.27 -1.43
C ILE A 2 2.62 -7.77 -0.15
N GLU A 3 3.38 -7.29 0.83
CA GLU A 3 2.80 -6.56 1.96
C GLU A 3 2.70 -5.07 1.62
N PHE A 4 1.48 -4.54 1.67
CA PHE A 4 1.21 -3.15 1.33
C PHE A 4 0.76 -2.36 2.56
N PHE A 5 1.68 -1.58 3.11
CA PHE A 5 1.42 -0.68 4.24
C PHE A 5 0.90 0.65 3.72
N PHE A 6 -0.22 1.12 4.26
CA PHE A 6 -0.89 2.30 3.72
C PHE A 6 -1.57 3.14 4.79
N ASP A 7 -1.60 4.45 4.55
CA ASP A 7 -2.32 5.44 5.34
C ASP A 7 -3.17 6.30 4.39
N CYS A 8 -4.47 6.40 4.66
CA CYS A 8 -5.41 7.14 3.81
C CYS A 8 -5.14 8.65 3.77
N SER A 9 -4.41 9.19 4.74
CA SER A 9 -4.01 10.60 4.75
C SER A 9 -2.78 10.89 3.87
N SER A 10 -2.07 9.85 3.43
CA SER A 10 -0.85 10.00 2.63
C SER A 10 -1.19 10.19 1.13
N PRO A 11 -0.82 11.32 0.51
CA PRO A 11 -1.00 11.50 -0.93
C PRO A 11 -0.15 10.49 -1.74
N TRP A 12 0.94 10.00 -1.17
CA TRP A 12 1.79 8.97 -1.79
C TRP A 12 1.12 7.60 -1.81
N THR A 13 0.39 7.26 -0.74
CA THR A 13 -0.42 6.04 -0.68
C THR A 13 -1.47 6.03 -1.78
N TYR A 14 -2.12 7.16 -2.07
CA TYR A 14 -3.09 7.26 -3.18
C TYR A 14 -2.45 6.90 -4.53
N LEU A 15 -1.28 7.45 -4.84
CA LEU A 15 -0.55 7.14 -6.08
C LEU A 15 -0.11 5.66 -6.12
N ALA A 16 0.39 5.14 -5.01
CA ALA A 16 0.82 3.76 -4.90
C ALA A 16 -0.34 2.77 -5.08
N PHE A 17 -1.54 3.11 -4.58
CA PHE A 17 -2.75 2.30 -4.80
C PHE A 17 -2.98 2.08 -6.28
N HIS A 18 -2.93 3.11 -7.12
CA HIS A 18 -3.22 2.97 -8.56
C HIS A 18 -2.27 2.01 -9.30
N ASN A 19 -1.01 1.91 -8.84
CA ASN A 19 0.01 1.12 -9.50
C ASN A 19 0.15 -0.30 -8.93
N ILE A 20 -0.20 -0.53 -7.67
CA ILE A 20 0.08 -1.81 -7.01
C ILE A 20 -0.85 -2.93 -7.48
N GLN A 21 -2.12 -2.66 -7.80
CA GLN A 21 -3.02 -3.72 -8.25
C GLN A 21 -2.65 -4.31 -9.62
N PRO A 22 -2.37 -3.51 -10.67
CA PRO A 22 -1.93 -4.08 -11.94
C PRO A 22 -0.60 -4.81 -11.81
N LEU A 23 0.35 -4.29 -11.02
CA LEU A 23 1.63 -4.94 -10.74
C LEU A 23 1.46 -6.31 -10.05
N ALA A 24 0.63 -6.37 -9.01
CA ALA A 24 0.36 -7.62 -8.30
C ALA A 24 -0.27 -8.67 -9.23
N LYS A 25 -1.17 -8.24 -10.13
CA LYS A 25 -1.76 -9.11 -11.15
C LYS A 25 -0.71 -9.63 -12.13
N GLU A 26 0.17 -8.77 -12.64
CA GLU A 26 1.24 -9.14 -13.57
C GLU A 26 2.20 -10.17 -12.95
N LEU A 27 2.54 -9.97 -11.67
CA LEU A 27 3.42 -10.85 -10.92
C LEU A 27 2.75 -12.12 -10.38
N GLY A 28 1.43 -12.27 -10.54
CA GLY A 28 0.66 -13.36 -9.93
C GLY A 28 0.77 -13.38 -8.39
N ALA A 29 0.97 -12.21 -7.77
CA ALA A 29 1.21 -12.08 -6.34
C ALA A 29 -0.04 -11.61 -5.60
N GLU A 30 -0.36 -12.25 -4.48
CA GLU A 30 -1.37 -11.74 -3.56
C GLU A 30 -0.87 -10.52 -2.79
N ILE A 31 -1.77 -9.55 -2.57
CA ILE A 31 -1.50 -8.37 -1.74
C ILE A 31 -2.07 -8.60 -0.34
N LEU A 32 -1.22 -8.46 0.66
CA LEU A 32 -1.60 -8.36 2.05
C LEU A 32 -1.71 -6.89 2.47
N TRP A 33 -2.93 -6.46 2.73
CA TRP A 33 -3.23 -5.08 3.11
C TRP A 33 -2.93 -4.82 4.58
N ARG A 34 -2.11 -3.81 4.86
CA ARG A 34 -1.68 -3.43 6.22
C ARG A 34 -2.01 -1.95 6.47
N PRO A 35 -3.21 -1.60 6.96
CA PRO A 35 -3.50 -0.22 7.31
C PRO A 35 -2.62 0.23 8.48
N ILE A 36 -2.02 1.41 8.36
CA ILE A 36 -1.19 2.06 9.39
C ILE A 36 -1.58 3.52 9.55
N LEU A 37 -1.20 4.10 10.69
CA LEU A 37 -1.22 5.54 10.91
C LEU A 37 0.23 6.04 10.91
N VAL A 38 0.64 6.70 9.83
CA VAL A 38 2.00 7.23 9.64
C VAL A 38 2.35 8.21 10.75
N GLY A 39 1.40 9.06 11.16
CA GLY A 39 1.58 9.95 12.30
C GLY A 39 1.95 9.21 13.59
N GLY A 40 1.41 8.02 13.84
CA GLY A 40 1.77 7.24 15.04
C GLY A 40 3.15 6.58 15.00
N ILE A 41 3.78 6.50 13.82
CA ILE A 41 5.11 5.88 13.62
C ILE A 41 6.24 6.90 13.75
N PHE A 42 5.99 8.14 13.32
CA PHE A 42 7.01 9.20 13.23
C PHE A 42 6.88 10.31 14.29
N ASN A 43 6.00 10.12 15.29
CA ASN A 43 5.86 11.03 16.44
C ASN A 43 6.74 10.63 17.62
#